data_AF-A0A7K2VJ51-F1
#
_entry.id   AF-A0A7K2VJ51-F1
#
_cell.length_a   1.000
_cell.length_b   1.000
_cell.length_c   1.000
_cell.angle_alpha   90.00
_cell.angle_beta   90.00
_cell.angle_gamma   90.00
#
_symmetry.space_group_name_H-M   'P 1'
#
loop_
_entity.id
_entity.type
_entity.pdbx_description
1 polymer ?
#
loop_
_entity_poly.entity_id
_entity_poly.type
_entity_poly.pdbx_seq_one_letter_code
_entity_poly.pdbx_strand_id
1 'polypeptide(L)'
;MLRILDARTGESVPATPARRGLTRVEAHAGGLDLTALRVLLTADLLVRALELGGTPVWTMLTAPREQAELGTAATALSIRPFEDSRDVAS
;
A
#
# COMPACT_ATOMS: atom_id res chain seq x y z
N MET A 1 -13.20 4.44 -13.66
CA MET A 1 -12.34 5.29 -12.80
C MET A 1 -12.52 4.84 -11.37
N LEU A 2 -11.45 4.43 -10.69
CA LEU A 2 -11.51 3.89 -9.33
C LEU A 2 -12.02 4.96 -8.35
N ARG A 3 -12.87 4.56 -7.41
CA ARG A 3 -13.32 5.39 -6.30
C ARG A 3 -12.94 4.72 -4.98
N ILE A 4 -12.60 5.54 -4.00
CA ILE A 4 -12.19 5.13 -2.66
C ILE A 4 -13.06 5.83 -1.62
N LEU A 5 -13.28 5.17 -0.49
CA LEU A 5 -13.95 5.77 0.66
C LEU A 5 -12.92 6.60 1.44
N ASP A 6 -13.10 7.91 1.52
CA ASP A 6 -12.27 8.75 2.38
C ASP A 6 -12.73 8.57 3.83
N ALA A 7 -11.96 7.84 4.64
CA ALA A 7 -12.31 7.56 6.02
C ALA A 7 -12.43 8.84 6.89
N ARG A 8 -11.86 9.98 6.47
CA ARG A 8 -11.97 11.25 7.21
C ARG A 8 -13.35 11.89 7.06
N THR A 9 -14.01 11.66 5.95
CA THR A 9 -15.30 12.30 5.61
C THR A 9 -16.44 11.30 5.45
N GLY A 10 -16.14 10.01 5.27
CA GLY A 10 -17.12 8.98 4.92
C GLY A 10 -17.58 9.03 3.47
N GLU A 11 -17.04 9.93 2.65
CA GLU A 11 -17.48 10.14 1.28
C GLU A 11 -16.75 9.23 0.30
N SER A 12 -17.47 8.77 -0.71
CA SER A 12 -16.83 8.14 -1.87
C SER A 12 -16.19 9.23 -2.72
N VAL A 13 -14.88 9.17 -2.93
CA VAL A 13 -14.12 10.14 -3.73
C VAL A 13 -13.37 9.44 -4.86
N PRO A 14 -13.10 10.10 -5.99
CA PRO A 14 -12.30 9.51 -7.04
C PRO A 14 -10.85 9.32 -6.58
N ALA A 15 -10.26 8.17 -6.91
CA ALA A 15 -8.85 7.87 -6.64
C ALA A 15 -7.93 8.52 -7.69
N THR A 16 -8.11 9.83 -7.90
CA THR A 16 -7.38 10.60 -8.92
C THR A 16 -6.01 11.01 -8.39
N PRO A 17 -4.95 11.02 -9.22
CA PRO A 17 -3.66 11.56 -8.83
C PRO A 17 -3.80 13.02 -8.36
N ALA A 18 -3.29 13.34 -7.17
CA ALA A 18 -3.38 14.68 -6.62
C ALA A 18 -2.46 15.70 -7.33
N ARG A 19 -1.44 15.25 -8.08
CA ARG A 19 -0.43 16.08 -8.78
C ARG A 19 0.11 15.37 -10.03
N ARG A 20 0.88 16.10 -10.86
CA ARG A 20 1.81 15.50 -11.84
C ARG A 20 2.90 14.75 -11.08
N GLY A 21 2.64 13.50 -10.71
CA GLY A 21 3.53 12.68 -9.89
C GLY A 21 2.91 11.32 -9.59
N LEU A 22 3.67 10.47 -8.89
CA LEU A 22 3.22 9.14 -8.48
C LEU A 22 2.19 9.25 -7.35
N THR A 23 1.15 8.43 -7.40
CA THR A 23 0.23 8.25 -6.28
C THR A 23 0.94 7.42 -5.21
N ARG A 24 1.14 7.96 -4.01
CA ARG A 24 1.76 7.21 -2.91
C ARG A 24 0.70 6.34 -2.22
N VAL A 25 1.00 5.06 -2.04
CA VAL A 25 0.24 4.11 -1.22
C VAL A 25 1.16 3.61 -0.13
N GLU A 26 0.86 3.97 1.12
CA GLU A 26 1.63 3.55 2.29
C GLU A 26 0.81 2.58 3.15
N ALA A 27 1.36 1.40 3.39
CA ALA A 27 0.78 0.39 4.25
C ALA A 27 1.42 0.47 5.64
N HIS A 28 0.60 0.73 6.66
CA HIS A 28 1.01 0.69 8.05
C HIS A 28 0.61 -0.64 8.69
N ALA A 29 1.59 -1.41 9.16
CA ALA A 29 1.39 -2.70 9.81
C ALA A 29 2.07 -2.70 11.19
N GLY A 30 1.51 -3.44 12.16
CA GLY A 30 2.02 -3.46 13.54
C GLY A 30 3.17 -4.46 13.81
N GLY A 31 3.19 -5.58 13.10
CA GLY A 31 4.09 -6.74 13.27
C GLY A 31 3.59 -7.94 12.47
N LEU A 32 4.27 -9.08 12.51
CA LEU A 32 3.86 -10.27 11.75
C LEU A 32 2.62 -10.91 12.37
N ASP A 33 1.47 -10.68 11.75
CA ASP A 33 0.23 -11.40 12.03
C ASP A 33 -0.68 -11.43 10.78
N LEU A 34 -1.83 -12.11 10.91
CA LEU A 34 -2.83 -12.17 9.83
C LEU A 34 -3.44 -10.80 9.50
N THR A 35 -3.49 -9.87 10.45
CA THR A 35 -4.01 -8.52 10.24
C THR A 35 -3.06 -7.73 9.34
N ALA A 36 -1.76 -7.79 9.60
CA ALA A 36 -0.72 -7.18 8.80
C ALA A 36 -0.69 -7.75 7.38
N LEU A 37 -0.77 -9.07 7.22
CA LEU A 37 -0.85 -9.70 5.90
C LEU A 37 -2.10 -9.27 5.13
N ARG A 38 -3.24 -9.11 5.81
CA ARG A 38 -4.47 -8.56 5.20
C ARG A 38 -4.28 -7.12 4.74
N VAL A 39 -3.60 -6.28 5.54
CA VAL A 39 -3.28 -4.90 5.14
C VAL A 39 -2.43 -4.90 3.88
N LEU A 40 -1.36 -5.70 3.83
CA LEU A 40 -0.48 -5.78 2.66
C LEU A 40 -1.21 -6.29 1.41
N LEU A 41 -2.03 -7.33 1.55
CA LEU A 41 -2.83 -7.86 0.44
C LEU A 41 -3.81 -6.80 -0.08
N THR A 42 -4.49 -6.09 0.81
CA THR A 42 -5.44 -5.03 0.45
C THR A 42 -4.72 -3.88 -0.26
N ALA A 43 -3.53 -3.51 0.21
CA ALA A 43 -2.72 -2.48 -0.41
C ALA A 43 -2.25 -2.92 -1.82
N ASP A 44 -1.75 -4.15 -2.00
CA ASP A 44 -1.35 -4.64 -3.33
C ASP A 44 -2.54 -4.70 -4.31
N LEU A 45 -3.73 -5.10 -3.85
CA LEU A 45 -4.95 -5.05 -4.67
C LEU A 45 -5.30 -3.62 -5.09
N LEU A 46 -5.20 -2.65 -4.17
CA LEU A 46 -5.43 -1.23 -4.47
C LEU A 46 -4.44 -0.73 -5.53
N VAL A 47 -3.16 -1.06 -5.39
CA VAL A 47 -2.11 -0.66 -6.33
C VAL A 47 -2.40 -1.23 -7.72
N ARG A 48 -2.74 -2.52 -7.81
CA ARG A 48 -3.12 -3.15 -9.09
C ARG A 48 -4.32 -2.45 -9.72
N ALA A 49 -5.34 -2.11 -8.93
CA ALA A 49 -6.53 -1.41 -9.43
C ALA A 49 -6.21 0.00 -9.94
N LEU A 50 -5.31 0.73 -9.27
CA LEU A 50 -4.83 2.05 -9.71
C LEU A 50 -4.03 1.96 -11.01
N GLU A 51 -3.10 1.00 -11.11
CA GLU A 51 -2.27 0.79 -12.30
C GLU A 51 -3.09 0.35 -13.51
N LEU A 52 -4.08 -0.54 -13.31
CA LEU A 52 -5.06 -0.88 -14.36
C LEU A 52 -5.86 0.34 -14.83
N GLY A 53 -6.05 1.33 -13.95
CA GLY A 53 -6.65 2.62 -14.27
C GLY A 53 -5.68 3.64 -14.89
N GLY A 54 -4.43 3.26 -15.17
CA GLY A 54 -3.40 4.14 -15.72
C GLY A 54 -2.79 5.11 -14.70
N THR A 55 -3.05 4.92 -13.41
CA THR A 55 -2.46 5.75 -12.35
C THR A 55 -1.13 5.15 -11.92
N PRO A 56 0.00 5.86 -12.08
CA PRO A 56 1.29 5.35 -11.64
C PRO A 56 1.40 5.48 -10.11
N VAL A 57 1.95 4.45 -9.46
CA VAL A 57 1.92 4.29 -8.00
C VAL A 57 3.32 4.11 -7.43
N TRP A 58 3.56 4.68 -6.25
CA TRP A 58 4.70 4.39 -5.40
C TRP A 58 4.19 3.68 -4.14
N THR A 59 4.70 2.49 -3.83
CA THR A 59 4.29 1.69 -2.66
C THR A 59 5.31 1.75 -1.53
N MET A 60 4.85 1.88 -0.29
CA MET A 60 5.73 1.92 0.91
C MET A 60 5.16 1.07 2.04
N LEU A 61 6.04 0.43 2.81
CA LEU A 61 5.69 -0.29 4.03
C LEU A 61 6.33 0.39 5.24
N THR A 62 5.48 0.69 6.22
CA THR A 62 5.87 1.16 7.55
C THR A 62 5.46 0.11 8.58
N ALA A 63 6.43 -0.62 9.12
CA ALA A 63 6.21 -1.62 10.16
C ALA A 63 7.26 -1.47 11.28
N PRO A 64 6.86 -1.30 12.56
CA PRO A 64 7.78 -1.04 13.66
C PRO A 64 8.53 -2.29 14.12
N ARG A 65 8.08 -3.49 13.73
CA ARG A 65 8.63 -4.80 14.11
C ARG A 65 8.49 -5.78 12.97
N GLU A 66 9.38 -6.78 12.93
CA GLU A 66 9.28 -7.97 12.07
C GLU A 66 9.09 -7.68 10.57
N GLN A 67 9.64 -6.55 10.08
CA GLN A 67 9.41 -6.10 8.70
C GLN A 67 9.97 -7.09 7.66
N ALA A 68 11.11 -7.72 7.94
CA ALA A 68 11.72 -8.70 7.05
C ALA A 68 10.93 -10.02 7.01
N GLU A 69 10.48 -10.49 8.17
CA GLU A 69 9.63 -11.68 8.30
C GLU A 69 8.27 -11.44 7.64
N LEU A 70 7.69 -10.25 7.84
CA LEU A 70 6.47 -9.82 7.18
C LEU A 70 6.63 -9.75 5.66
N GLY A 71 7.75 -9.23 5.16
CA GLY A 71 8.07 -9.22 3.72
C GLY A 71 8.21 -10.64 3.14
N THR A 72 8.82 -11.55 3.89
CA THR A 72 8.94 -12.97 3.50
C THR A 72 7.56 -13.64 3.43
N ALA A 73 6.73 -13.47 4.46
CA ALA A 73 5.39 -14.00 4.50
C ALA A 73 4.48 -13.41 3.41
N ALA A 74 4.61 -12.12 3.11
CA ALA A 74 3.89 -11.47 2.02
C ALA A 74 4.31 -12.03 0.64
N THR A 75 5.61 -12.27 0.44
CA THR A 75 6.14 -12.88 -0.78
C THR A 75 5.58 -14.29 -1.00
N ALA A 76 5.44 -15.09 0.07
CA ALA A 76 4.82 -16.42 0.00
C ALA A 76 3.36 -16.37 -0.48
N LEU A 77 2.68 -15.22 -0.32
CA LEU A 77 1.33 -14.95 -0.82
C LEU A 77 1.32 -14.25 -2.19
N SER A 78 2.46 -14.12 -2.86
CA SER A 78 2.62 -13.38 -4.14
C SER A 78 2.21 -11.91 -4.06
N ILE A 79 2.27 -11.31 -2.88
CA ILE A 79 2.11 -9.87 -2.69
C ILE A 79 3.37 -9.17 -3.21
N ARG A 80 3.23 -8.11 -4.00
CA ARG A 80 4.39 -7.34 -4.50
C ARG A 80 5.15 -6.68 -3.34
N PRO A 81 6.48 -6.59 -3.43
CA PRO A 81 7.26 -5.90 -2.42
C PRO A 81 6.92 -4.41 -2.36
N PHE A 82 7.08 -3.83 -1.17
CA PHE A 82 6.88 -2.42 -0.87
C PHE A 82 8.24 -1.82 -0.51
N GLU A 83 8.51 -0.59 -0.93
CA GLU A 83 9.73 0.12 -0.53
C GLU A 83 9.73 0.37 0.99
N ASP A 84 10.89 0.28 1.64
CA ASP A 84 10.99 0.65 3.05
C ASP A 84 10.90 2.18 3.17
N SER A 85 10.00 2.65 4.02
CA SER A 85 9.89 4.07 4.36
C SER A 85 11.17 4.68 4.93
N ARG A 86 12.02 3.87 5.55
CA ARG A 86 13.29 4.30 6.15
C ARG A 86 14.40 4.48 5.12
N ASP A 87 14.39 3.69 4.04
CA ASP A 87 15.40 3.77 2.98
C ASP A 87 15.25 5.02 2.12
N VAL A 88 14.06 5.64 2.11
CA VAL A 88 13.73 6.84 1.33
C VAL A 88 14.08 8.15 2.07
N ALA A 89 14.36 8.09 3.37
CA ALA A 89 14.67 9.25 4.21
C ALA A 89 16.17 9.55 4.36
N SER A 90 17.04 8.77 3.69
CA SER A 90 18.50 8.90 3.74
C SER A 90 19.08 9.46 2.44
#